data_AF-A0AAD7VKJ5-F1
#
_entry.id   AF-A0AAD7VKJ5-F1
#
_cell.length_a   1.000
_cell.length_b   1.000
_cell.length_c   1.000
_cell.angle_alpha   90.00
_cell.angle_beta   90.00
_cell.angle_gamma   90.00
#
_symmetry.space_group_name_H-M   'P 1'
#
loop_
_entity.id
_entity.type
_entity.pdbx_description
1 polymer ?
#
loop_
_entity_poly.entity_id
_entity_poly.type
_entity_poly.pdbx_seq_one_letter_code
_entity_poly.pdbx_strand_id
1 'polypeptide(L)'
;MATNGFAQRLDRFRPSTLPISKDPANPICVQESSCVSTTSHWKKASEPLQCTHFDEVCRMISQFEKAESVDIQGTSLTVGQVTAIARRSQVKVNLNEAVARDRVARSANWVAEKINLGTDTYGVTTGFGATSQRRTNKTTDLQTELIRFLNACVIGKDNLPSSYAKVAMLVRANTLMQGYSGIRWELLEAMAKLMNENLIPKLPLRGTITASGDLVFILHCWFANRKT
;
A
#
# COMPACT_ATOMS: atom_id res chain seq x y z
N MET A 1 34.14 44.20 15.35
CA MET A 1 34.99 43.26 14.57
C MET A 1 34.65 41.86 15.04
N ALA A 2 33.60 41.24 14.49
CA ALA A 2 33.55 40.51 13.22
C ALA A 2 34.18 39.10 13.30
N THR A 3 33.29 38.07 13.23
CA THR A 3 33.35 36.82 12.41
C THR A 3 34.43 35.77 12.75
N ASN A 4 34.22 34.45 12.84
CA ASN A 4 33.22 33.46 12.37
C ASN A 4 33.29 32.24 13.32
N GLY A 5 32.27 31.43 13.63
CA GLY A 5 31.09 31.07 12.85
C GLY A 5 31.19 29.59 12.42
N PHE A 6 30.71 28.69 13.29
CA PHE A 6 30.44 27.28 12.99
C PHE A 6 29.55 27.17 11.73
N ALA A 7 29.98 26.40 10.72
CA ALA A 7 29.10 25.91 9.65
C ALA A 7 29.75 24.74 8.89
N GLN A 8 29.86 23.57 9.53
CA GLN A 8 30.05 22.34 8.75
C GLN A 8 28.73 22.00 8.03
N ARG A 9 28.83 21.91 6.70
CA ARG A 9 27.78 21.72 5.70
C ARG A 9 26.80 20.59 6.04
N LEU A 10 25.53 20.95 6.27
CA LEU A 10 24.37 20.06 6.41
C LEU A 10 23.95 19.34 5.09
N ASP A 11 24.67 19.56 3.99
CA ASP A 11 24.26 19.13 2.64
C ASP A 11 24.48 17.63 2.33
N ARG A 12 25.13 16.84 3.20
CA ARG A 12 25.49 15.44 2.87
C ARG A 12 24.45 14.37 3.20
N PHE A 13 23.33 14.71 3.84
CA PHE A 13 22.32 13.73 4.29
C PHE A 13 20.90 14.03 3.83
N ARG A 14 20.72 14.80 2.75
CA ARG A 14 19.39 15.04 2.18
C ARG A 14 19.06 13.94 1.16
N PRO A 15 17.90 13.25 1.27
CA PRO A 15 17.42 12.39 0.18
C PRO A 15 17.30 13.20 -1.10
N SER A 16 17.32 12.56 -2.27
CA SER A 16 17.12 13.24 -3.56
C SER A 16 15.68 13.78 -3.67
N THR A 17 15.39 14.89 -3.00
CA THR A 17 14.20 15.69 -3.28
C THR A 17 14.32 16.23 -4.68
N LEU A 18 13.19 16.20 -5.40
CA LEU A 18 12.98 16.79 -6.74
C LEU A 18 13.88 18.02 -6.96
N PRO A 19 14.56 18.14 -8.11
CA PRO A 19 15.44 19.27 -8.36
C PRO A 19 14.64 20.57 -8.22
N ILE A 20 14.97 21.35 -7.20
CA ILE A 20 14.44 22.71 -7.05
C ILE A 20 15.09 23.51 -8.19
N SER A 21 14.25 24.15 -9.01
CA SER A 21 14.73 25.05 -10.06
C SER A 21 15.68 26.07 -9.44
N LYS A 22 16.86 26.26 -10.04
CA LYS A 22 17.89 27.20 -9.58
C LYS A 22 17.56 28.65 -9.95
N ASP A 23 16.39 28.91 -10.53
CA ASP A 23 15.97 30.26 -10.87
C ASP A 23 15.57 31.04 -9.61
N PRO A 24 16.03 32.30 -9.46
CA PRO A 24 15.69 33.14 -8.30
C PRO A 24 14.26 33.70 -8.37
N ALA A 25 13.45 33.27 -9.36
CA ALA A 25 12.09 33.70 -9.55
C ALA A 25 11.13 32.94 -8.63
N ASN A 26 10.31 33.71 -7.91
CA ASN A 26 9.30 33.23 -6.96
C ASN A 26 8.38 32.19 -7.63
N PRO A 27 8.28 30.94 -7.15
CA PRO A 27 7.61 29.85 -7.86
C PRO A 27 6.07 29.98 -7.90
N ILE A 28 5.52 31.02 -7.27
CA ILE A 28 4.08 31.26 -7.13
C ILE A 28 3.58 32.27 -8.17
N CYS A 29 4.45 33.06 -8.79
CA CYS A 29 4.03 34.08 -9.75
C CYS A 29 5.03 34.14 -10.91
N VAL A 30 4.69 33.48 -12.00
CA VAL A 30 5.47 33.53 -13.25
C VAL A 30 4.70 34.37 -14.26
N GLN A 31 5.41 35.22 -15.02
CA GLN A 31 4.83 36.08 -16.06
C GLN A 31 3.98 35.27 -17.05
N GLU A 32 2.95 35.89 -17.64
CA GLU A 32 1.90 35.26 -18.48
C GLU A 32 2.40 34.39 -19.66
N SER A 33 3.70 34.41 -19.99
CA SER A 33 4.29 33.70 -21.12
C SER A 33 5.21 32.52 -20.75
N SER A 34 5.44 32.21 -19.46
CA SER A 34 6.28 31.08 -19.07
C SER A 34 5.46 29.80 -18.89
N CYS A 35 5.62 28.84 -19.79
CA CYS A 35 5.05 27.51 -19.62
C CYS A 35 5.86 26.73 -18.57
N VAL A 36 5.30 26.55 -17.38
CA VAL A 36 5.78 25.50 -16.46
C VAL A 36 5.56 24.18 -17.18
N SER A 37 6.64 23.45 -17.47
CA SER A 37 6.58 22.08 -17.96
C SER A 37 5.64 21.29 -17.04
N THR A 38 4.45 20.95 -17.53
CA THR A 38 3.46 20.22 -16.73
C THR A 38 4.07 18.87 -16.40
N THR A 39 4.39 18.64 -15.12
CA THR A 39 4.88 17.31 -14.72
C THR A 39 3.79 16.30 -15.08
N SER A 40 4.21 15.17 -15.67
CA SER A 40 3.31 14.19 -16.30
C SER A 40 2.12 13.77 -15.41
N HIS A 41 2.30 13.76 -14.09
CA HIS A 41 1.27 13.36 -13.14
C HIS A 41 0.15 14.39 -12.94
N TRP A 42 0.40 15.70 -13.07
CA TRP A 42 -0.68 16.70 -12.99
C TRP A 42 -1.61 16.57 -14.20
N LYS A 43 -1.05 16.33 -15.39
CA LYS A 43 -1.82 16.06 -16.60
C LYS A 43 -2.64 14.77 -16.46
N LYS A 44 -2.02 13.69 -15.95
CA LYS A 44 -2.72 12.43 -15.70
C LYS A 44 -3.82 12.55 -14.62
N ALA A 45 -3.63 13.43 -13.63
CA ALA A 45 -4.63 13.68 -12.59
C ALA A 45 -5.80 14.55 -13.11
N SER A 46 -5.57 15.40 -14.12
CA SER A 46 -6.63 16.20 -14.73
C SER A 46 -7.41 15.46 -15.81
N GLU A 47 -6.86 14.41 -16.41
CA GLU A 47 -7.52 13.56 -17.42
C GLU A 47 -8.89 13.01 -16.96
N PRO A 48 -9.05 12.41 -15.76
CA PRO A 48 -10.36 11.98 -15.27
C PRO A 48 -11.38 13.12 -15.11
N LEU A 49 -10.91 14.34 -14.88
CA LEU A 49 -11.75 15.52 -14.67
C LEU A 49 -12.25 16.14 -15.99
N GLN A 50 -11.82 15.62 -17.15
CA GLN A 50 -12.25 16.11 -18.47
C GLN A 50 -13.65 15.59 -18.87
N CYS A 51 -14.24 14.66 -18.11
CA CYS A 51 -15.59 14.17 -18.35
C CYS A 51 -16.62 14.87 -17.46
N THR A 52 -17.90 14.78 -17.82
CA THR A 52 -18.95 15.30 -16.94
C THR A 52 -19.08 14.42 -15.69
N HIS A 53 -19.45 15.03 -14.56
CA HIS A 53 -19.74 14.27 -13.34
C HIS A 53 -20.82 13.20 -13.55
N PHE A 54 -21.83 13.50 -14.39
CA PHE A 54 -22.87 12.56 -14.74
C PHE A 54 -22.32 11.30 -15.42
N ASP A 55 -21.46 11.45 -16.42
CA ASP A 55 -20.83 10.33 -17.13
C ASP A 55 -19.96 9.48 -16.20
N GLU A 56 -19.23 10.14 -15.27
CA GLU A 56 -18.43 9.45 -14.27
C GLU A 56 -19.29 8.57 -13.35
N VAL A 57 -20.42 9.11 -12.87
CA VAL A 57 -21.37 8.37 -12.03
C VAL A 57 -22.03 7.23 -12.80
N CYS A 58 -22.46 7.45 -14.04
CA CYS A 58 -23.00 6.40 -14.90
C CYS A 58 -21.99 5.26 -15.11
N ARG A 59 -20.72 5.60 -15.34
CA ARG A 59 -19.63 4.61 -15.45
C ARG A 59 -19.45 3.84 -14.14
N MET A 60 -19.46 4.53 -13.00
CA MET A 60 -19.32 3.90 -11.68
C MET A 60 -20.47 2.92 -11.38
N ILE A 61 -21.72 3.32 -11.66
CA ILE A 61 -22.90 2.46 -11.49
C ILE A 61 -22.81 1.25 -12.42
N SER A 62 -22.47 1.46 -13.69
CA SER A 62 -22.29 0.37 -14.66
C SER A 62 -21.20 -0.62 -14.21
N GLN A 63 -20.08 -0.14 -13.69
CA GLN A 63 -19.03 -0.99 -13.10
C GLN A 63 -19.53 -1.78 -11.88
N PHE A 64 -20.35 -1.16 -11.04
CA PHE A 64 -20.93 -1.83 -9.88
C PHE A 64 -21.96 -2.92 -10.26
N GLU A 65 -22.86 -2.62 -11.19
CA GLU A 65 -23.97 -3.50 -11.59
C GLU A 65 -23.55 -4.65 -12.51
N LYS A 66 -22.58 -4.41 -13.40
CA LYS A 66 -22.14 -5.40 -14.39
C LYS A 66 -20.94 -6.24 -13.93
N ALA A 67 -20.35 -5.95 -12.77
CA ALA A 67 -19.24 -6.74 -12.26
C ALA A 67 -19.71 -8.16 -11.87
N GLU A 68 -19.19 -9.15 -12.59
CA GLU A 68 -19.25 -10.58 -12.22
C GLU A 68 -17.93 -11.02 -11.56
N SER A 69 -16.82 -10.47 -12.04
CA SER A 69 -15.49 -10.61 -11.45
C SER A 69 -14.75 -9.27 -11.44
N VAL A 70 -13.74 -9.17 -10.58
CA VAL A 70 -12.82 -8.03 -10.49
C VAL A 70 -11.40 -8.56 -10.63
N ASP A 71 -10.76 -8.25 -11.75
CA ASP A 71 -9.35 -8.55 -11.98
C ASP A 71 -8.49 -7.43 -11.37
N ILE A 72 -7.66 -7.79 -10.39
CA ILE A 72 -6.71 -6.86 -9.77
C ILE A 72 -5.30 -7.05 -10.32
N GLN A 73 -4.60 -5.93 -10.46
CA GLN A 73 -3.23 -5.86 -10.96
C GLN A 73 -2.37 -4.78 -10.28
N GLY A 74 -2.95 -3.96 -9.40
CA GLY A 74 -2.23 -2.94 -8.63
C GLY A 74 -2.33 -1.50 -9.13
N THR A 75 -2.99 -1.25 -10.27
CA THR A 75 -3.06 0.09 -10.88
C THR A 75 -4.45 0.53 -11.36
N SER A 76 -5.41 -0.39 -11.50
CA SER A 76 -6.69 -0.11 -12.19
C SER A 76 -7.95 -0.38 -11.36
N LEU A 77 -7.81 -0.58 -10.05
CA LEU A 77 -8.94 -0.84 -9.16
C LEU A 77 -9.80 0.42 -8.99
N THR A 78 -11.12 0.32 -9.19
CA THR A 78 -12.05 1.45 -9.09
C THR A 78 -12.99 1.35 -7.88
N VAL A 79 -13.58 2.48 -7.47
CA VAL A 79 -14.57 2.53 -6.38
C VAL A 79 -15.83 1.72 -6.67
N GLY A 80 -16.25 1.63 -7.93
CA GLY A 80 -17.39 0.80 -8.36
C GLY A 80 -17.12 -0.68 -8.14
N GLN A 81 -15.92 -1.16 -8.52
CA GLN A 81 -15.49 -2.53 -8.31
C GLN A 81 -15.32 -2.87 -6.83
N VAL A 82 -14.73 -1.97 -6.04
CA VAL A 82 -14.61 -2.13 -4.59
C VAL A 82 -15.98 -2.27 -3.94
N THR A 83 -16.94 -1.43 -4.35
CA THR A 83 -18.31 -1.48 -3.85
C THR A 83 -19.02 -2.77 -4.26
N ALA A 84 -18.77 -3.26 -5.47
CA ALA A 84 -19.31 -4.54 -5.95
C ALA A 84 -18.83 -5.69 -5.05
N ILE A 85 -17.53 -5.81 -4.78
CA ILE A 85 -16.98 -6.83 -3.88
C ILE A 85 -17.53 -6.71 -2.45
N ALA A 86 -17.78 -5.48 -1.97
CA ALA A 86 -18.29 -5.24 -0.63
C ALA A 86 -19.75 -5.66 -0.44
N ARG A 87 -20.59 -5.44 -1.47
CA ARG A 87 -22.06 -5.56 -1.37
C ARG A 87 -22.63 -6.79 -2.09
N ARG A 88 -21.91 -7.36 -3.04
CA ARG A 88 -22.38 -8.47 -3.89
C ARG A 88 -21.49 -9.69 -3.68
N SER A 89 -21.97 -10.64 -2.89
CA SER A 89 -21.22 -11.84 -2.48
C SER A 89 -20.83 -12.76 -3.64
N GLN A 90 -21.54 -12.69 -4.77
CA GLN A 90 -21.27 -13.47 -5.98
C GLN A 90 -20.05 -12.98 -6.77
N VAL A 91 -19.63 -11.72 -6.58
CA VAL A 91 -18.54 -11.13 -7.37
C VAL A 91 -17.21 -11.70 -6.90
N LYS A 92 -16.46 -12.29 -7.83
CA LYS A 92 -15.17 -12.94 -7.56
C LYS A 92 -13.98 -12.00 -7.76
N VAL A 93 -12.90 -12.25 -7.03
CA VAL A 93 -11.62 -11.56 -7.18
C VAL A 93 -10.67 -12.47 -7.93
N ASN A 94 -10.09 -11.96 -9.01
CA ASN A 94 -9.06 -12.64 -9.78
C ASN A 94 -7.77 -11.85 -9.74
N LEU A 95 -6.64 -12.55 -9.70
CA LEU A 95 -5.33 -11.94 -9.80
C LEU A 95 -4.89 -11.96 -11.26
N ASN A 96 -4.55 -10.81 -11.84
CA ASN A 96 -3.96 -10.77 -13.17
C ASN A 96 -2.48 -11.19 -13.09
N GLU A 97 -2.27 -12.49 -13.15
CA GLU A 97 -0.97 -13.13 -13.03
C GLU A 97 -0.01 -12.69 -14.14
N ALA A 98 -0.51 -12.66 -15.38
CA ALA A 98 0.27 -12.30 -16.56
C ALA A 98 0.92 -10.91 -16.44
N VAL A 99 0.23 -9.96 -15.79
CA VAL A 99 0.73 -8.59 -15.63
C VAL A 99 1.57 -8.42 -14.37
N ALA A 100 1.24 -9.11 -13.27
CA ALA A 100 1.78 -8.79 -11.95
C ALA A 100 2.78 -9.79 -11.37
N ARG A 101 2.71 -11.09 -11.73
CA ARG A 101 3.48 -12.15 -11.05
C ARG A 101 4.98 -11.93 -11.13
N ASP A 102 5.50 -11.59 -12.31
CA ASP A 102 6.93 -11.38 -12.52
C ASP A 102 7.51 -10.27 -11.61
N ARG A 103 6.90 -9.08 -11.61
CA ARG A 103 7.40 -7.96 -10.80
C ARG A 103 7.27 -8.22 -9.30
N VAL A 104 6.23 -8.93 -8.86
CA VAL A 104 6.08 -9.35 -7.45
C VAL A 104 7.20 -10.32 -7.08
N ALA A 105 7.43 -11.34 -7.91
CA ALA A 105 8.50 -12.33 -7.69
C ALA A 105 9.89 -11.68 -7.67
N ARG A 106 10.18 -10.76 -8.58
CA ARG A 106 11.45 -10.00 -8.58
C ARG A 106 11.67 -9.27 -7.25
N SER A 107 10.65 -8.60 -6.73
CA SER A 107 10.76 -7.89 -5.45
C SER A 107 10.99 -8.83 -4.27
N ALA A 108 10.33 -9.99 -4.25
CA ALA A 108 10.49 -10.99 -3.20
C ALA A 108 11.89 -11.62 -3.23
N ASN A 109 12.37 -11.97 -4.43
CA ASN A 109 13.71 -12.51 -4.63
C ASN A 109 14.80 -11.51 -4.22
N TRP A 110 14.61 -10.23 -4.54
CA TRP A 110 15.52 -9.17 -4.12
C TRP A 110 15.61 -9.08 -2.59
N VAL A 111 14.49 -9.15 -1.87
CA VAL A 111 14.51 -9.15 -0.39
C VAL A 111 15.25 -10.39 0.14
N ALA A 112 14.97 -11.57 -0.41
CA ALA A 112 15.65 -12.81 0.00
C ALA A 112 17.17 -12.74 -0.22
N GLU A 113 17.60 -12.21 -1.37
CA GLU A 113 19.02 -12.00 -1.68
C GLU A 113 19.67 -11.02 -0.69
N LYS A 114 19.03 -9.89 -0.40
CA LYS A 114 19.57 -8.89 0.54
C LYS A 114 19.70 -9.41 1.97
N ILE A 115 18.77 -10.27 2.40
CA ILE A 115 18.88 -10.96 3.68
C ILE A 115 20.11 -11.88 3.68
N ASN A 116 20.32 -12.67 2.62
CA ASN A 116 21.47 -13.59 2.53
C ASN A 116 22.82 -12.85 2.48
N LEU A 117 22.85 -11.66 1.87
CA LEU A 117 24.03 -10.79 1.86
C LEU A 117 24.27 -10.07 3.19
N GLY A 118 23.38 -10.21 4.19
CA GLY A 118 23.49 -9.51 5.47
C GLY A 118 23.27 -8.00 5.37
N THR A 119 22.48 -7.55 4.38
CA THR A 119 22.21 -6.12 4.20
C THR A 119 21.25 -5.59 5.28
N ASP A 120 21.61 -4.48 5.90
CA ASP A 120 20.74 -3.76 6.84
C ASP A 120 19.50 -3.22 6.10
N THR A 121 18.33 -3.77 6.42
CA THR A 121 17.04 -3.41 5.82
C THR A 121 16.01 -3.21 6.93
N TYR A 122 15.41 -2.02 6.98
CA TYR A 122 14.48 -1.65 8.04
C TYR A 122 13.29 -2.61 8.11
N GLY A 123 13.01 -3.13 9.32
CA GLY A 123 11.90 -4.05 9.57
C GLY A 123 12.07 -5.47 9.01
N VAL A 124 13.21 -5.75 8.37
CA VAL A 124 13.58 -7.09 7.87
C VAL A 124 14.73 -7.65 8.71
N THR A 125 15.86 -6.94 8.76
CA THR A 125 17.04 -7.28 9.57
C THR A 125 17.23 -6.32 10.76
N THR A 126 16.38 -5.29 10.87
CA THR A 126 16.34 -4.36 12.01
C THR A 126 15.00 -4.38 12.75
N GLY A 127 14.98 -3.88 13.98
CA GLY A 127 13.75 -3.65 14.74
C GLY A 127 12.84 -2.57 14.14
N PHE A 128 11.70 -2.34 14.81
CA PHE A 128 10.65 -1.42 14.36
C PHE A 128 10.55 -0.18 15.25
N GLY A 129 10.16 0.96 14.68
CA GLY A 129 9.92 2.20 15.42
C GLY A 129 11.13 2.66 16.24
N ALA A 130 10.93 2.90 17.54
CA ALA A 130 11.99 3.33 18.47
C ALA A 130 13.11 2.29 18.70
N THR A 131 12.96 1.08 18.16
CA THR A 131 13.96 -0.01 18.24
C THR A 131 14.65 -0.30 16.90
N SER A 132 14.51 0.59 15.91
CA SER A 132 15.09 0.47 14.56
C SER A 132 16.61 0.31 14.52
N GLN A 133 17.32 0.73 15.57
CA GLN A 133 18.76 0.57 15.77
C GLN A 133 19.19 -0.87 16.11
N ARG A 134 18.26 -1.72 16.57
CA ARG A 134 18.54 -3.12 16.92
C ARG A 134 18.58 -3.96 15.64
N ARG A 135 19.59 -4.83 15.52
CA ARG A 135 19.79 -5.73 14.37
C ARG A 135 19.60 -7.18 14.78
N THR A 136 19.14 -8.01 13.86
CA THR A 136 18.97 -9.45 14.06
C THR A 136 19.13 -10.21 12.74
N ASN A 137 19.73 -11.39 12.84
CA ASN A 137 19.80 -12.35 11.73
C ASN A 137 18.62 -13.35 11.77
N LYS A 138 17.82 -13.33 12.85
CA LYS A 138 16.63 -14.18 13.03
C LYS A 138 15.39 -13.48 12.45
N THR A 139 15.37 -13.33 11.13
CA THR A 139 14.32 -12.56 10.42
C THR A 139 12.93 -13.18 10.61
N THR A 140 12.80 -14.50 10.59
CA THR A 140 11.51 -15.20 10.79
C THR A 140 10.93 -14.97 12.19
N ASP A 141 11.77 -15.02 13.23
CA ASP A 141 11.35 -14.77 14.61
C ASP A 141 10.92 -13.30 14.78
N LEU A 142 11.67 -12.38 14.17
CA LEU A 142 11.31 -10.96 14.16
C LEU A 142 9.93 -10.70 13.55
N GLN A 143 9.61 -11.33 12.41
CA GLN A 143 8.28 -11.19 11.80
C GLN A 143 7.17 -11.82 12.66
N THR A 144 7.48 -12.94 13.34
CA THR A 144 6.54 -13.59 14.26
C THR A 144 6.23 -12.71 15.47
N GLU A 145 7.26 -12.09 16.06
CA GLU A 145 7.12 -11.17 17.19
C GLU A 145 6.41 -9.88 16.80
N LEU A 146 6.66 -9.35 15.59
CA LEU A 146 5.89 -8.23 15.05
C LEU A 146 4.39 -8.57 15.02
N ILE A 147 4.05 -9.77 14.53
CA ILE A 147 2.66 -10.23 14.48
C ILE A 147 2.05 -10.31 15.86
N ARG A 148 2.77 -10.91 16.80
CA ARG A 148 2.33 -11.06 18.18
C ARG A 148 2.09 -9.72 18.85
N PHE A 149 3.01 -8.76 18.68
CA PHE A 149 2.94 -7.47 19.35
C PHE A 149 1.83 -6.56 18.80
N LEU A 150 1.58 -6.61 17.49
CA LEU A 150 0.54 -5.79 16.86
C LEU A 150 -0.88 -6.33 17.11
N ASN A 151 -1.02 -7.60 17.51
CA ASN A 151 -2.28 -8.16 17.99
C ASN A 151 -2.62 -7.68 19.43
N ALA A 152 -2.53 -6.38 19.67
CA ALA A 152 -2.76 -5.75 20.98
C ALA A 152 -4.14 -5.10 21.12
N CYS A 153 -4.97 -5.12 20.06
CA CYS A 153 -6.27 -4.46 20.11
C CYS A 153 -7.29 -5.24 20.93
N VAL A 154 -8.11 -4.47 21.65
CA VAL A 154 -9.22 -5.01 22.43
C VAL A 154 -10.34 -5.41 21.49
N ILE A 155 -10.72 -6.69 21.52
CA ILE A 155 -11.92 -7.18 20.86
C ILE A 155 -13.12 -6.76 21.72
N GLY A 156 -13.78 -5.69 21.29
CA GLY A 156 -14.99 -5.19 21.93
C GLY A 156 -16.25 -5.93 21.47
N LYS A 157 -17.41 -5.43 21.90
CA LYS A 157 -18.72 -5.91 21.43
C LYS A 157 -18.87 -5.71 19.91
N ASP A 158 -18.34 -4.59 19.40
CA ASP A 158 -18.40 -4.22 18.00
C ASP A 158 -17.10 -4.59 17.27
N ASN A 159 -17.25 -5.20 16.11
CA ASN A 159 -16.15 -5.51 15.18
C ASN A 159 -16.35 -4.73 13.89
N LEU A 160 -15.27 -4.58 13.12
CA LEU A 160 -15.38 -4.04 11.77
C LEU A 160 -16.30 -4.96 10.94
N PRO A 161 -17.29 -4.41 10.20
CA PRO A 161 -18.14 -5.19 9.32
C PRO A 161 -17.33 -6.06 8.35
N SER A 162 -17.80 -7.29 8.11
CA SER A 162 -17.12 -8.24 7.22
C SER A 162 -16.97 -7.71 5.79
N SER A 163 -17.93 -6.92 5.30
CA SER A 163 -17.82 -6.25 4.01
C SER A 163 -16.62 -5.30 3.94
N TYR A 164 -16.34 -4.56 5.01
CA TYR A 164 -15.20 -3.64 5.08
C TYR A 164 -13.88 -4.41 5.26
N ALA A 165 -13.87 -5.48 6.06
CA ALA A 165 -12.70 -6.35 6.18
C ALA A 165 -12.35 -7.01 4.83
N LYS A 166 -13.35 -7.47 4.06
CA LYS A 166 -13.15 -8.02 2.70
C LYS A 166 -12.59 -6.97 1.74
N VAL A 167 -13.10 -5.74 1.79
CA VAL A 167 -12.56 -4.62 1.00
C VAL A 167 -11.13 -4.28 1.41
N ALA A 168 -10.81 -4.29 2.70
CA ALA A 168 -9.45 -4.06 3.17
C ALA A 168 -8.49 -5.13 2.63
N MET A 169 -8.90 -6.41 2.59
CA MET A 169 -8.14 -7.48 1.95
C MET A 169 -7.95 -7.23 0.45
N LEU A 170 -9.00 -6.83 -0.27
CA LEU A 170 -8.95 -6.55 -1.71
C LEU A 170 -7.97 -5.42 -2.04
N VAL A 171 -8.11 -4.29 -1.35
CA VAL A 171 -7.25 -3.12 -1.57
C VAL A 171 -5.81 -3.46 -1.21
N ARG A 172 -5.61 -4.20 -0.11
CA ARG A 172 -4.28 -4.65 0.29
C ARG A 172 -3.65 -5.54 -0.78
N ALA A 173 -4.36 -6.56 -1.26
CA ALA A 173 -3.87 -7.41 -2.34
C ALA A 173 -3.51 -6.60 -3.59
N ASN A 174 -4.38 -5.68 -4.02
CA ASN A 174 -4.12 -4.82 -5.17
C ASN A 174 -2.84 -3.98 -4.97
N THR A 175 -2.67 -3.30 -3.84
CA THR A 175 -1.46 -2.47 -3.59
C THR A 175 -0.16 -3.28 -3.58
N LEU A 176 -0.19 -4.52 -3.08
CA LEU A 176 0.97 -5.41 -3.03
C LEU A 176 1.40 -5.90 -4.43
N MET A 177 0.46 -5.95 -5.39
CA MET A 177 0.72 -6.38 -6.77
C MET A 177 1.54 -5.39 -7.60
N GLN A 178 1.85 -4.19 -7.07
CA GLN A 178 2.72 -3.24 -7.74
C GLN A 178 4.18 -3.71 -7.83
N GLY A 179 4.59 -4.71 -7.02
CA GLY A 179 5.93 -5.29 -7.07
C GLY A 179 7.00 -4.48 -6.33
N TYR A 180 6.60 -3.69 -5.32
CA TYR A 180 7.52 -2.90 -4.49
C TYR A 180 7.50 -3.32 -3.01
N SER A 181 6.83 -4.43 -2.68
CA SER A 181 6.56 -4.83 -1.30
C SER A 181 7.37 -6.05 -0.82
N GLY A 182 8.09 -6.74 -1.70
CA GLY A 182 8.90 -7.90 -1.33
C GLY A 182 8.09 -9.10 -0.83
N ILE A 183 6.81 -9.18 -1.22
CA ILE A 183 5.90 -10.24 -0.80
C ILE A 183 5.88 -11.39 -1.81
N ARG A 184 5.69 -12.62 -1.31
CA ARG A 184 5.50 -13.82 -2.13
C ARG A 184 4.15 -13.82 -2.86
N TRP A 185 4.11 -14.37 -4.06
CA TRP A 185 2.89 -14.41 -4.89
C TRP A 185 1.83 -15.34 -4.32
N GLU A 186 2.25 -16.48 -3.78
CA GLU A 186 1.39 -17.50 -3.16
C GLU A 186 0.54 -16.92 -2.03
N LEU A 187 1.05 -15.85 -1.43
CA LEU A 187 0.40 -15.15 -0.34
C LEU A 187 -0.77 -14.27 -0.83
N LEU A 188 -0.66 -13.71 -2.04
CA LEU A 188 -1.76 -13.03 -2.73
C LEU A 188 -2.82 -14.03 -3.19
N GLU A 189 -2.41 -15.21 -3.69
CA GLU A 189 -3.32 -16.29 -4.07
C GLU A 189 -4.14 -16.79 -2.88
N ALA A 190 -3.50 -16.96 -1.72
CA ALA A 190 -4.19 -17.31 -0.48
C ALA A 190 -5.23 -16.24 -0.09
N MET A 191 -4.89 -14.95 -0.18
CA MET A 191 -5.85 -13.86 0.09
C MET A 191 -7.03 -13.89 -0.89
N ALA A 192 -6.78 -14.08 -2.18
CA ALA A 192 -7.83 -14.18 -3.20
C ALA A 192 -8.77 -15.36 -2.93
N LYS A 193 -8.21 -16.53 -2.57
CA LYS A 193 -8.98 -17.71 -2.18
C LYS A 193 -9.88 -17.44 -0.99
N LEU A 194 -9.36 -16.85 0.09
CA LEU A 194 -10.15 -16.49 1.27
C LEU A 194 -11.30 -15.53 0.93
N MET A 195 -11.03 -14.51 0.12
CA MET A 195 -12.07 -13.56 -0.33
C MET A 195 -13.16 -14.23 -1.18
N ASN A 196 -12.77 -15.16 -2.06
CA ASN A 196 -13.68 -15.87 -2.97
C ASN A 196 -14.56 -16.90 -2.24
N GLU A 197 -14.05 -17.50 -1.17
CA GLU A 197 -14.79 -18.39 -0.25
C GLU A 197 -15.54 -17.63 0.85
N ASN A 198 -15.50 -16.29 0.84
CA ASN A 198 -16.09 -15.43 1.89
C ASN A 198 -15.60 -15.77 3.31
N LEU A 199 -14.37 -16.27 3.43
CA LEU A 199 -13.69 -16.52 4.71
C LEU A 199 -13.01 -15.24 5.19
N ILE A 200 -13.81 -14.37 5.82
CA ILE A 200 -13.38 -13.02 6.19
C ILE A 200 -12.92 -12.96 7.67
N PRO A 201 -11.72 -12.44 7.93
CA PRO A 201 -11.19 -12.27 9.29
C PRO A 201 -12.01 -11.29 10.13
N LYS A 202 -12.05 -11.51 11.46
CA LYS A 202 -12.73 -10.61 12.41
C LYS A 202 -11.81 -9.49 12.86
N LEU A 203 -12.00 -8.31 12.30
CA LEU A 203 -11.15 -7.15 12.60
C LEU A 203 -11.72 -6.28 13.75
N PRO A 204 -10.89 -5.80 14.70
CA PRO A 204 -11.36 -4.98 15.82
C PRO A 204 -11.73 -3.56 15.34
N LEU A 205 -12.87 -2.99 15.72
CA LEU A 205 -13.33 -1.70 15.14
C LEU A 205 -12.36 -0.51 15.35
N ARG A 206 -11.54 -0.53 16.40
CA ARG A 206 -10.62 0.56 16.79
C ARG A 206 -9.20 0.05 17.01
N GLY A 207 -8.22 0.94 16.91
CA GLY A 207 -6.82 0.64 17.23
C GLY A 207 -5.78 1.06 16.19
N THR A 208 -6.20 1.63 15.06
CA THR A 208 -5.32 2.26 14.07
C THR A 208 -5.41 3.78 14.16
N ILE A 209 -4.30 4.46 13.84
CA ILE A 209 -4.24 5.90 13.57
C ILE A 209 -3.90 6.19 12.09
N THR A 210 -3.85 5.14 11.25
CA THR A 210 -3.62 5.21 9.79
C THR A 210 -2.28 5.84 9.36
N ALA A 211 -1.35 6.07 10.28
CA ALA A 211 -0.08 6.75 10.00
C ALA A 211 0.94 5.92 9.18
N SER A 212 1.04 4.59 9.38
CA SER A 212 2.02 3.73 8.68
C SER A 212 1.37 2.63 7.83
N GLY A 213 0.12 2.85 7.41
CA GLY A 213 -0.77 1.80 6.94
C GLY A 213 -1.46 1.14 8.13
N ASP A 214 -2.65 0.61 7.94
CA ASP A 214 -3.45 0.03 9.02
C ASP A 214 -2.86 -1.30 9.51
N LEU A 215 -1.70 -1.26 10.17
CA LEU A 215 -0.89 -2.43 10.53
C LEU A 215 -1.68 -3.45 11.35
N VAL A 216 -2.47 -3.01 12.32
CA VAL A 216 -3.30 -3.89 13.16
C VAL A 216 -4.35 -4.62 12.30
N PHE A 217 -5.00 -3.90 11.40
CA PHE A 217 -6.09 -4.42 10.57
C PHE A 217 -5.59 -5.38 9.50
N ILE A 218 -4.50 -5.02 8.84
CA ILE A 218 -3.89 -5.81 7.77
C ILE A 218 -3.35 -7.14 8.32
N LEU A 219 -2.95 -7.18 9.60
CA LEU A 219 -2.29 -8.34 10.16
C LEU A 219 -3.25 -9.46 10.57
N HIS A 220 -4.39 -9.08 11.13
CA HIS A 220 -5.43 -10.05 11.47
C HIS A 220 -6.01 -10.70 10.20
N CYS A 221 -5.90 -10.06 9.03
CA CYS A 221 -6.20 -10.69 7.75
C CYS A 221 -5.36 -11.94 7.43
N TRP A 222 -4.15 -12.05 7.98
CA TRP A 222 -3.28 -13.20 7.78
C TRP A 222 -3.60 -14.39 8.68
N PHE A 223 -4.36 -14.20 9.77
CA PHE A 223 -4.54 -15.23 10.80
C PHE A 223 -5.84 -16.05 10.66
N ALA A 224 -6.62 -15.85 9.60
CA ALA A 224 -7.90 -16.53 9.42
C ALA A 224 -7.83 -18.06 9.25
N ASN A 225 -6.65 -18.70 9.31
CA ASN A 225 -6.51 -20.15 9.07
C ASN A 225 -5.48 -20.88 9.97
N ARG A 226 -5.51 -20.65 11.29
CA ARG A 226 -4.77 -21.47 12.27
C ARG A 226 -5.66 -22.08 13.37
N LYS A 227 -6.90 -22.45 13.03
CA LYS A 227 -7.71 -23.36 13.84
C LYS A 227 -8.42 -24.40 12.98
N THR A 228 -7.67 -25.45 12.66
CA THR A 228 -8.07 -26.87 12.67
C THR A 228 -6.79 -27.69 12.64
#